data_AF-A0A3D1FXL4-F1
#
_entry.id   AF-A0A3D1FXL4-F1
#
_cell.length_a   1.000
_cell.length_b   1.000
_cell.length_c   1.000
_cell.angle_alpha   90.00
_cell.angle_beta   90.00
_cell.angle_gamma   90.00
#
_symmetry.space_group_name_H-M   'P 1'
#
loop_
_entity.id
_entity.type
_entity.pdbx_description
1 polymer ?
#
loop_
_entity_poly.entity_id
_entity_poly.type
_entity_poly.pdbx_seq_one_letter_code
_entity_poly.pdbx_strand_id
1 'polypeptide(L)'
;MEELSVKERIERAMNAIDWAEFEEYTMDLHAADIAEALESREIEEIERFLESLDAELVADILVEIDEDIRTQLLKTYSSEDIAHELVENMDSDDAADMLSELSDELTKEVLSKVDDKEQAKKIAHLLTHDEDTAGALMATEYVKVQEGLTALRCVAAMRTQAENVDRVHAVYVVNEDDILVGTLSLKKLLTAKRTENISELYTPIRHTVLSTTPAEEVANTMQKYDLFVLAVVNAAGELLGRITLDDVVDFIREEAERDYQLASGLTDEVESDDTVLQVTRARIPWLLIGLFGGLIVALMLGENEGDIKSVPALALFMPLIAAMAG
;
A
#
# COMPACT_ATOMS: atom_id res chain seq x y z
N MET A 1 -29.70 23.63 -0.70
CA MET A 1 -29.61 22.59 0.34
C MET A 1 -28.62 23.07 1.39
N GLU A 2 -28.78 22.70 2.66
CA GLU A 2 -27.62 22.72 3.57
C GLU A 2 -26.53 21.86 2.92
N GLU A 3 -25.30 22.37 2.82
CA GLU A 3 -24.16 21.55 2.41
C GLU A 3 -23.99 20.45 3.45
N LEU A 4 -24.42 19.25 3.09
CA LEU A 4 -24.16 18.05 3.89
C LEU A 4 -22.65 17.91 4.03
N SER A 5 -22.19 17.58 5.24
CA SER A 5 -20.78 17.20 5.42
C SER A 5 -20.46 15.93 4.63
N VAL A 6 -19.19 15.75 4.23
CA VAL A 6 -18.74 14.54 3.51
C VAL A 6 -19.20 13.27 4.22
N LYS A 7 -19.01 13.21 5.55
CA LYS A 7 -19.49 12.10 6.37
C LYS A 7 -20.99 11.84 6.26
N GLU A 8 -21.82 12.88 6.31
CA GLU A 8 -23.29 12.72 6.15
C GLU A 8 -23.67 12.28 4.75
N ARG A 9 -22.87 12.63 3.73
CA ARG A 9 -23.07 12.17 2.36
C ARG A 9 -22.72 10.69 2.22
N ILE A 10 -21.58 10.25 2.77
CA ILE A 10 -21.17 8.84 2.81
C ILE A 10 -22.22 8.01 3.55
N GLU A 11 -22.63 8.42 4.76
CA GLU A 11 -23.67 7.70 5.53
C GLU A 11 -24.98 7.58 4.74
N ARG A 12 -25.36 8.60 3.97
CA ARG A 12 -26.55 8.54 3.12
C ARG A 12 -26.34 7.71 1.86
N ALA A 13 -25.16 7.76 1.27
CA ALA A 13 -24.78 6.91 0.14
C ALA A 13 -24.84 5.44 0.56
N MET A 14 -24.29 5.05 1.72
CA MET A 14 -24.36 3.69 2.26
C MET A 14 -25.80 3.21 2.50
N ASN A 15 -26.70 4.12 2.89
CA ASN A 15 -28.11 3.81 3.16
C ASN A 15 -29.05 4.08 1.97
N ALA A 16 -28.52 4.51 0.82
CA ALA A 16 -29.32 4.85 -0.35
C ALA A 16 -30.12 3.63 -0.82
N ILE A 17 -31.41 3.83 -1.11
CA ILE A 17 -32.31 2.75 -1.53
C ILE A 17 -32.15 2.45 -3.02
N ASP A 18 -31.78 3.46 -3.81
CA ASP A 18 -31.55 3.35 -5.24
C ASP A 18 -30.25 4.05 -5.67
N TRP A 19 -29.81 3.73 -6.90
CA TRP A 19 -28.56 4.22 -7.47
C TRP A 19 -28.55 5.70 -7.79
N ALA A 20 -29.71 6.29 -8.10
CA ALA A 20 -29.77 7.72 -8.38
C ALA A 20 -29.51 8.51 -7.10
N GLU A 21 -30.02 8.02 -5.97
CA GLU A 21 -29.73 8.59 -4.66
C GLU A 21 -28.26 8.37 -4.25
N PHE A 22 -27.68 7.19 -4.53
CA PHE A 22 -26.25 6.95 -4.30
C PHE A 22 -25.37 7.94 -5.10
N GLU A 23 -25.59 8.04 -6.41
CA GLU A 23 -24.86 8.94 -7.31
C GLU A 23 -24.98 10.41 -6.89
N GLU A 24 -26.17 10.86 -6.48
CA GLU A 24 -26.37 12.22 -5.97
C GLU A 24 -25.51 12.48 -4.72
N TYR A 25 -25.39 11.50 -3.82
CA TYR A 25 -24.59 11.66 -2.61
C TYR A 25 -23.09 11.48 -2.85
N THR A 26 -22.67 10.72 -3.87
CA THR A 26 -21.25 10.48 -4.19
C THR A 26 -20.67 11.43 -5.24
N MET A 27 -21.51 12.24 -5.90
CA MET A 27 -21.06 13.23 -6.89
C MET A 27 -19.99 14.19 -6.35
N ASP A 28 -18.86 14.34 -7.03
CA ASP A 28 -17.73 15.19 -6.60
C ASP A 28 -17.09 14.78 -5.24
N LEU A 29 -17.29 13.55 -4.76
CA LEU A 29 -16.53 12.99 -3.63
C LEU A 29 -15.15 12.48 -4.09
N HIS A 30 -14.23 12.34 -3.14
CA HIS A 30 -12.94 11.72 -3.40
C HIS A 30 -13.10 10.21 -3.63
N ALA A 31 -12.22 9.59 -4.43
CA ALA A 31 -12.28 8.15 -4.70
C ALA A 31 -12.32 7.30 -3.42
N ALA A 32 -11.45 7.61 -2.45
CA ALA A 32 -11.49 7.01 -1.11
C ALA A 32 -12.86 7.09 -0.40
N ASP A 33 -13.57 8.22 -0.48
CA ASP A 33 -14.90 8.37 0.14
C ASP A 33 -15.95 7.52 -0.60
N ILE A 34 -15.78 7.36 -1.92
CA ILE A 34 -16.65 6.54 -2.76
C ILE A 34 -16.39 5.05 -2.47
N ALA A 35 -15.12 4.64 -2.37
CA ALA A 35 -14.70 3.30 -2.00
C ALA A 35 -15.31 2.90 -0.63
N GLU A 36 -15.16 3.74 0.41
CA GLU A 36 -15.75 3.52 1.74
C GLU A 36 -17.28 3.31 1.65
N ALA A 37 -17.97 4.08 0.81
CA ALA A 37 -19.42 3.91 0.62
C ALA A 37 -19.78 2.60 -0.10
N LEU A 38 -18.95 2.15 -1.04
CA LEU A 38 -19.14 0.94 -1.85
C LEU A 38 -18.89 -0.34 -1.06
N GLU A 39 -18.03 -0.34 -0.05
CA GLU A 39 -17.73 -1.52 0.79
C GLU A 39 -18.98 -2.14 1.45
N SER A 40 -20.03 -1.33 1.65
CA SER A 40 -21.30 -1.78 2.22
C SER A 40 -22.29 -2.39 1.21
N ARG A 41 -21.91 -2.47 -0.07
CA ARG A 41 -22.76 -2.88 -1.19
C ARG A 41 -22.38 -4.26 -1.71
N GLU A 42 -23.31 -4.90 -2.41
CA GLU A 42 -23.06 -6.20 -3.05
C GLU A 42 -22.16 -6.02 -4.29
N ILE A 43 -21.42 -7.06 -4.68
CA ILE A 43 -20.49 -6.97 -5.82
C ILE A 43 -21.20 -6.59 -7.12
N GLU A 44 -22.35 -7.21 -7.44
CA GLU A 44 -23.07 -6.89 -8.69
C GLU A 44 -23.67 -5.48 -8.69
N GLU A 45 -23.77 -4.87 -7.53
CA GLU A 45 -24.18 -3.50 -7.30
C GLU A 45 -23.04 -2.53 -7.60
N ILE A 46 -21.84 -2.83 -7.08
CA ILE A 46 -20.61 -2.06 -7.33
C ILE A 46 -20.24 -2.08 -8.81
N GLU A 47 -20.26 -3.24 -9.46
CA GLU A 47 -19.92 -3.39 -10.89
C GLU A 47 -20.72 -2.45 -11.80
N ARG A 48 -22.04 -2.43 -11.62
CA ARG A 48 -22.93 -1.57 -12.42
C ARG A 48 -22.68 -0.09 -12.20
N PHE A 49 -22.21 0.28 -11.02
CA PHE A 49 -21.84 1.66 -10.72
C PHE A 49 -20.53 2.02 -11.41
N LEU A 50 -19.50 1.18 -11.32
CA LEU A 50 -18.21 1.40 -11.98
C LEU A 50 -18.35 1.50 -13.51
N GLU A 51 -19.21 0.69 -14.14
CA GLU A 51 -19.53 0.78 -15.58
C GLU A 51 -20.08 2.15 -16.02
N SER A 52 -20.59 2.95 -15.08
CA SER A 52 -21.17 4.27 -15.37
C SER A 52 -20.17 5.43 -15.23
N LEU A 53 -19.00 5.16 -14.66
CA LEU A 53 -17.95 6.13 -14.40
C LEU A 53 -16.92 6.16 -15.54
N ASP A 54 -16.09 7.20 -15.55
CA ASP A 54 -14.90 7.22 -16.39
C ASP A 54 -13.78 6.35 -15.80
N ALA A 55 -12.91 5.85 -16.68
CA ALA A 55 -11.87 4.89 -16.32
C ALA A 55 -10.85 5.43 -15.29
N GLU A 56 -10.56 6.73 -15.32
CA GLU A 56 -9.64 7.38 -14.37
C GLU A 56 -10.21 7.32 -12.95
N LEU A 57 -11.48 7.70 -12.77
CA LEU A 57 -12.13 7.60 -11.47
C LEU A 57 -12.32 6.14 -11.02
N VAL A 58 -12.59 5.20 -11.93
CA VAL A 58 -12.68 3.77 -11.59
C VAL A 58 -11.35 3.25 -11.07
N ALA A 59 -10.24 3.61 -11.73
CA ALA A 59 -8.90 3.24 -11.28
C ALA A 59 -8.63 3.76 -9.86
N ASP A 60 -8.84 5.06 -9.62
CA ASP A 60 -8.67 5.66 -8.29
C ASP A 60 -9.54 4.99 -7.22
N ILE A 61 -10.79 4.61 -7.54
CA ILE A 61 -11.68 3.91 -6.60
C ILE A 61 -11.15 2.51 -6.28
N LEU A 62 -10.64 1.77 -7.28
CA LEU A 62 -10.14 0.42 -7.07
C LEU A 62 -8.82 0.41 -6.27
N VAL A 63 -7.98 1.44 -6.37
CA VAL A 63 -6.80 1.57 -5.49
C VAL A 63 -7.23 1.63 -4.01
N GLU A 64 -8.29 2.39 -3.72
CA GLU A 64 -8.72 2.70 -2.36
C GLU A 64 -9.66 1.65 -1.74
N ILE A 65 -10.26 0.78 -2.55
CA ILE A 65 -11.21 -0.23 -2.06
C ILE A 65 -10.48 -1.41 -1.42
N ASP A 66 -11.13 -2.04 -0.44
CA ASP A 66 -10.64 -3.26 0.21
C ASP A 66 -10.23 -4.36 -0.80
N GLU A 67 -9.11 -5.02 -0.51
CA GLU A 67 -8.46 -6.02 -1.38
C GLU A 67 -9.40 -7.17 -1.76
N ASP A 68 -10.24 -7.63 -0.82
CA ASP A 68 -11.17 -8.73 -1.08
C ASP A 68 -12.22 -8.35 -2.12
N ILE A 69 -12.74 -7.14 -1.98
CA ILE A 69 -13.74 -6.59 -2.91
C ILE A 69 -13.08 -6.35 -4.26
N ARG A 70 -11.89 -5.73 -4.30
CA ARG A 70 -11.11 -5.53 -5.52
C ARG A 70 -10.86 -6.85 -6.25
N THR A 71 -10.37 -7.87 -5.55
CA THR A 71 -10.11 -9.20 -6.11
C THR A 71 -11.38 -9.86 -6.67
N GLN A 72 -12.53 -9.64 -6.04
CA GLN A 72 -13.82 -10.13 -6.56
C GLN A 72 -14.26 -9.39 -7.82
N LEU A 73 -14.13 -8.06 -7.85
CA LEU A 73 -14.43 -7.23 -9.02
C LEU A 73 -13.52 -7.57 -10.21
N LEU A 74 -12.21 -7.70 -9.99
CA LEU A 74 -11.25 -8.01 -11.07
C LEU A 74 -11.52 -9.33 -11.79
N LYS A 75 -12.27 -10.26 -11.18
CA LYS A 75 -12.68 -11.52 -11.84
C LYS A 75 -13.68 -11.31 -12.96
N THR A 76 -14.38 -10.19 -13.01
CA THR A 76 -15.36 -9.88 -14.06
C THR A 76 -14.79 -9.02 -15.18
N TYR A 77 -13.65 -8.39 -14.96
CA TYR A 77 -12.90 -7.68 -15.99
C TYR A 77 -12.21 -8.63 -16.96
N SER A 78 -12.16 -8.27 -18.24
CA SER A 78 -11.25 -8.93 -19.17
C SER A 78 -9.83 -8.40 -18.98
N SER A 79 -8.82 -9.16 -19.36
CA SER A 79 -7.43 -8.68 -19.33
C SER A 79 -7.16 -7.48 -20.25
N GLU A 80 -8.05 -7.19 -21.20
CA GLU A 80 -8.00 -5.97 -22.02
C GLU A 80 -8.54 -4.77 -21.24
N ASP A 81 -9.64 -4.95 -20.51
CA ASP A 81 -10.23 -3.91 -19.66
C ASP A 81 -9.28 -3.57 -18.50
N ILE A 82 -8.68 -4.56 -17.83
CA ILE A 82 -7.67 -4.32 -16.78
C ILE A 82 -6.49 -3.51 -17.35
N ALA A 83 -6.05 -3.80 -18.57
CA ALA A 83 -4.91 -3.10 -19.16
C ALA A 83 -5.23 -1.63 -19.48
N HIS A 84 -6.35 -1.37 -20.15
CA HIS A 84 -6.66 -0.04 -20.71
C HIS A 84 -7.50 0.84 -19.78
N GLU A 85 -8.37 0.25 -18.96
CA GLU A 85 -9.24 1.00 -18.06
C GLU A 85 -8.58 1.20 -16.68
N LEU A 86 -7.76 0.24 -16.23
CA LEU A 86 -7.16 0.30 -14.89
C LEU A 86 -5.67 0.64 -14.95
N VAL A 87 -4.83 -0.26 -15.45
CA VAL A 87 -3.36 -0.14 -15.39
C VAL A 87 -2.84 1.13 -16.06
N GLU A 88 -3.43 1.56 -17.17
CA GLU A 88 -3.04 2.80 -17.85
C GLU A 88 -3.40 4.09 -17.08
N ASN A 89 -4.33 4.01 -16.12
CA ASN A 89 -4.80 5.14 -15.32
C ASN A 89 -4.35 5.06 -13.84
N MET A 90 -3.48 4.10 -13.48
CA MET A 90 -2.93 3.94 -12.13
C MET A 90 -1.46 4.36 -12.06
N ASP A 91 -1.02 4.81 -10.88
CA ASP A 91 0.41 4.93 -10.57
C ASP A 91 1.07 3.53 -10.59
N SER A 92 2.39 3.47 -10.82
CA SER A 92 3.02 2.20 -11.18
C SER A 92 3.15 1.20 -10.02
N ASP A 93 3.24 1.69 -8.78
CA ASP A 93 3.13 0.93 -7.53
C ASP A 93 1.73 0.38 -7.34
N ASP A 94 0.68 1.21 -7.38
CA ASP A 94 -0.71 0.76 -7.27
C ASP A 94 -1.06 -0.32 -8.30
N ALA A 95 -0.63 -0.12 -9.55
CA ALA A 95 -0.83 -1.09 -10.62
C ALA A 95 -0.05 -2.39 -10.37
N ALA A 96 1.14 -2.32 -9.76
CA ALA A 96 1.91 -3.51 -9.43
C ALA A 96 1.26 -4.30 -8.29
N ASP A 97 0.78 -3.61 -7.25
CA ASP A 97 0.10 -4.22 -6.10
C ASP A 97 -1.19 -4.91 -6.55
N MET A 98 -2.06 -4.21 -7.29
CA MET A 98 -3.28 -4.80 -7.86
C MET A 98 -2.98 -6.02 -8.75
N LEU A 99 -1.93 -5.96 -9.58
CA LEU A 99 -1.58 -7.08 -10.45
C LEU A 99 -0.97 -8.27 -9.72
N SER A 100 -0.48 -8.07 -8.49
CA SER A 100 0.07 -9.13 -7.65
C SER A 100 -1.02 -10.03 -7.06
N GLU A 101 -2.25 -9.52 -6.93
CA GLU A 101 -3.45 -10.26 -6.51
C GLU A 101 -3.95 -11.24 -7.59
N LEU A 102 -3.56 -11.00 -8.85
CA LEU A 102 -3.94 -11.83 -9.99
C LEU A 102 -3.00 -13.03 -10.16
N SER A 103 -3.49 -14.06 -10.84
CA SER A 103 -2.63 -15.19 -11.23
C SER A 103 -1.51 -14.74 -12.19
N ASP A 104 -0.31 -15.29 -12.04
CA ASP A 104 0.85 -15.08 -12.92
C ASP A 104 0.54 -15.10 -14.42
N GLU A 105 -0.36 -15.99 -14.87
CA GLU A 105 -0.77 -16.08 -16.27
C GLU A 105 -1.56 -14.85 -16.72
N LEU A 106 -2.51 -14.40 -15.89
CA LEU A 106 -3.35 -13.25 -16.16
C LEU A 106 -2.53 -11.96 -16.12
N THR A 107 -1.65 -11.79 -15.13
CA THR A 107 -0.75 -10.63 -15.02
C THR A 107 0.11 -10.46 -16.28
N LYS A 108 0.66 -11.57 -16.81
CA LYS A 108 1.42 -11.55 -18.08
C LYS A 108 0.55 -11.18 -19.28
N GLU A 109 -0.69 -11.63 -19.31
CA GLU A 109 -1.63 -11.27 -20.38
C GLU A 109 -1.96 -9.78 -20.35
N VAL A 110 -2.30 -9.23 -19.18
CA VAL A 110 -2.60 -7.81 -18.98
C VAL A 110 -1.41 -6.94 -19.41
N LEU A 111 -0.21 -7.20 -18.88
CA LEU A 111 1.01 -6.46 -19.25
C LEU A 111 1.33 -6.49 -20.75
N SER A 112 0.91 -7.55 -21.46
CA SER A 112 1.10 -7.64 -22.91
C SER A 112 0.17 -6.70 -23.68
N LYS A 113 -0.98 -6.34 -23.09
CA LYS A 113 -2.04 -5.51 -23.69
C LYS A 113 -1.89 -4.02 -23.42
N VAL A 114 -1.23 -3.61 -22.33
CA VAL A 114 -0.91 -2.20 -22.02
C VAL A 114 -0.26 -1.50 -23.22
N ASP A 115 -0.78 -0.35 -23.65
CA ASP A 115 -0.32 0.35 -24.84
C ASP A 115 1.07 0.95 -24.65
N ASP A 116 1.32 1.60 -23.51
CA ASP A 116 2.66 2.09 -23.15
C ASP A 116 3.57 0.93 -22.71
N LYS A 117 4.39 0.48 -23.67
CA LYS A 117 5.36 -0.59 -23.44
C LYS A 117 6.48 -0.21 -22.46
N GLU A 118 6.72 1.07 -22.18
CA GLU A 118 7.66 1.47 -21.13
C GLU A 118 7.00 1.41 -19.75
N GLN A 119 5.74 1.84 -19.61
CA GLN A 119 4.96 1.65 -18.38
C GLN A 119 4.85 0.16 -18.02
N ALA A 120 4.46 -0.68 -18.98
CA ALA A 120 4.34 -2.13 -18.77
C ALA A 120 5.66 -2.77 -18.28
N LYS A 121 6.82 -2.29 -18.77
CA LYS A 121 8.13 -2.78 -18.31
C LYS A 121 8.47 -2.32 -16.90
N LYS A 122 8.11 -1.10 -16.52
CA LYS A 122 8.31 -0.56 -15.18
C LYS A 122 7.50 -1.35 -14.16
N ILE A 123 6.21 -1.56 -14.43
CA ILE A 123 5.32 -2.37 -13.59
C ILE A 123 5.84 -3.82 -13.50
N ALA A 124 6.22 -4.41 -14.64
CA ALA A 124 6.82 -5.75 -14.64
C ALA A 124 8.13 -5.83 -13.84
N HIS A 125 8.87 -4.72 -13.68
CA HIS A 125 10.05 -4.66 -12.83
C HIS A 125 9.68 -4.53 -11.35
N LEU A 126 8.66 -3.74 -11.01
CA LEU A 126 8.15 -3.62 -9.65
C LEU A 126 7.70 -4.96 -9.09
N LEU A 127 6.94 -5.73 -9.87
CA LEU A 127 6.51 -7.10 -9.57
C LEU A 127 7.65 -8.12 -9.31
N THR A 128 8.92 -7.74 -9.51
CA THR A 128 10.07 -8.60 -9.17
C THR A 128 10.65 -8.34 -7.79
N HIS A 129 10.19 -7.28 -7.11
CA HIS A 129 10.58 -6.98 -5.74
C HIS A 129 9.75 -7.81 -4.74
N ASP A 130 10.35 -8.10 -3.60
CA ASP A 130 9.63 -8.76 -2.51
C ASP A 130 8.69 -7.74 -1.85
N GLU A 131 7.47 -8.15 -1.48
CA GLU A 131 6.37 -7.32 -0.96
C GLU A 131 6.79 -6.40 0.22
N ASP A 132 7.54 -6.92 1.18
CA ASP A 132 8.00 -6.15 2.35
C ASP A 132 9.29 -5.32 2.10
N THR A 133 9.48 -4.81 0.88
CA THR A 133 10.69 -4.05 0.51
C THR A 133 10.39 -2.68 -0.07
N ALA A 134 11.39 -1.80 0.00
CA ALA A 134 11.37 -0.49 -0.63
C ALA A 134 11.11 -0.53 -2.15
N GLY A 135 11.37 -1.65 -2.80
CA GLY A 135 11.12 -1.84 -4.23
C GLY A 135 9.66 -2.18 -4.55
N ALA A 136 8.92 -2.77 -3.61
CA ALA A 136 7.48 -2.98 -3.74
C ALA A 136 6.73 -1.67 -3.53
N LEU A 137 7.08 -0.92 -2.47
CA LEU A 137 6.45 0.37 -2.12
C LEU A 137 6.80 1.57 -3.03
N MET A 138 7.54 1.39 -4.14
CA MET A 138 8.03 2.53 -4.93
C MET A 138 7.25 2.74 -6.23
N ALA A 139 6.81 3.98 -6.45
CA ALA A 139 6.43 4.48 -7.76
C ALA A 139 7.66 4.78 -8.64
N THR A 140 7.51 4.57 -9.95
CA THR A 140 8.49 4.98 -10.97
C THR A 140 8.20 6.34 -11.60
N GLU A 141 7.14 7.01 -11.15
CA GLU A 141 6.69 8.33 -11.56
C GLU A 141 7.45 9.40 -10.76
N TYR A 142 8.56 9.86 -11.32
CA TYR A 142 9.36 10.93 -10.75
C TYR A 142 9.94 11.85 -11.82
N VAL A 143 10.22 13.09 -11.42
CA VAL A 143 10.88 14.07 -12.28
C VAL A 143 12.37 14.12 -11.96
N LYS A 144 13.22 13.89 -12.96
CA LYS A 144 14.68 14.03 -12.83
C LYS A 144 15.29 15.02 -13.83
N VAL A 145 16.35 15.70 -13.42
CA VAL A 145 17.11 16.65 -14.25
C VAL A 145 18.61 16.48 -14.07
N GLN A 146 19.40 16.75 -15.12
CA GLN A 146 20.85 16.71 -15.04
C GLN A 146 21.41 17.95 -14.33
N GLU A 147 22.42 17.76 -13.47
CA GLU A 147 23.06 18.86 -12.73
C GLU A 147 23.74 19.91 -13.64
N GLY A 148 24.14 19.51 -14.85
CA GLY A 148 24.76 20.39 -15.85
C GLY A 148 23.80 21.30 -16.59
N LEU A 149 22.48 21.19 -16.37
CA LEU A 149 21.49 22.06 -17.01
C LEU A 149 21.50 23.47 -16.40
N THR A 150 21.10 24.45 -17.20
CA THR A 150 20.74 25.78 -16.68
C THR A 150 19.31 25.78 -16.15
N ALA A 151 18.97 26.71 -15.26
CA ALA A 151 17.61 26.87 -14.73
C ALA A 151 16.54 26.94 -15.84
N LEU A 152 16.83 27.62 -16.96
CA LEU A 152 15.90 27.67 -18.10
C LEU A 152 15.69 26.30 -18.76
N ARG A 153 16.77 25.54 -18.98
CA ARG A 153 16.70 24.21 -19.61
C ARG A 153 16.08 23.18 -18.65
N CYS A 154 16.34 23.31 -17.36
CA CYS A 154 15.72 22.51 -16.30
C CYS A 154 14.20 22.66 -16.33
N VAL A 155 13.67 23.88 -16.33
CA VAL A 155 12.21 24.11 -16.40
C VAL A 155 11.61 23.52 -17.67
N ALA A 156 12.31 23.64 -18.81
CA ALA A 156 11.84 23.02 -20.05
C ALA A 156 11.80 21.49 -19.96
N ALA A 157 12.86 20.86 -19.42
CA ALA A 157 12.93 19.41 -19.24
C ALA A 157 11.85 18.89 -18.26
N MET A 158 11.62 19.62 -17.16
CA MET A 158 10.57 19.29 -16.19
C MET A 158 9.18 19.37 -16.82
N ARG A 159 8.90 20.38 -17.65
CA ARG A 159 7.60 20.51 -18.31
C ARG A 159 7.28 19.33 -19.22
N THR A 160 8.27 18.82 -19.95
CA THR A 160 8.08 17.64 -20.81
C THR A 160 7.82 16.38 -19.99
N GLN A 161 8.44 16.23 -18.81
CA GLN A 161 8.19 15.08 -17.94
C GLN A 161 6.85 15.17 -17.22
N ALA A 162 6.45 16.38 -16.79
CA ALA A 162 5.20 16.62 -16.09
C ALA A 162 3.93 16.44 -16.97
N GLU A 163 4.08 16.14 -18.26
CA GLU A 163 2.95 15.72 -19.11
C GLU A 163 2.54 14.25 -18.83
N ASN A 164 3.41 13.45 -18.21
CA ASN A 164 3.19 12.03 -17.92
C ASN A 164 3.36 11.71 -16.42
N VAL A 165 3.24 12.72 -15.55
CA VAL A 165 3.35 12.56 -14.10
C VAL A 165 2.29 13.45 -13.47
N ASP A 166 1.29 12.84 -12.84
CA ASP A 166 0.15 13.57 -12.26
C ASP A 166 0.58 14.46 -11.10
N ARG A 167 1.46 13.92 -10.25
CA ARG A 167 1.93 14.60 -9.03
C ARG A 167 3.45 14.69 -8.98
N VAL A 168 3.97 15.93 -9.06
CA VAL A 168 5.41 16.18 -8.90
C VAL A 168 5.73 16.45 -7.42
N HIS A 169 6.03 15.40 -6.66
CA HIS A 169 6.37 15.54 -5.24
C HIS A 169 7.79 16.09 -5.01
N ALA A 170 8.74 15.70 -5.86
CA ALA A 170 10.12 16.15 -5.81
C ALA A 170 10.76 16.21 -7.20
N VAL A 171 11.78 17.05 -7.33
CA VAL A 171 12.63 17.10 -8.54
C VAL A 171 14.00 16.59 -8.17
N TYR A 172 14.37 15.44 -8.70
CA TYR A 172 15.65 14.80 -8.47
C TYR A 172 16.71 15.34 -9.41
N VAL A 173 17.94 15.41 -8.92
CA VAL A 173 19.10 15.87 -9.68
C VAL A 173 20.08 14.72 -9.79
N VAL A 174 20.45 14.39 -11.03
CA VAL A 174 21.40 13.32 -11.36
C VAL A 174 22.64 13.90 -12.06
N ASN A 175 23.76 13.18 -11.98
CA ASN A 175 24.98 13.51 -12.70
C ASN A 175 24.95 12.96 -14.15
N GLU A 176 26.10 13.00 -14.86
CA GLU A 176 26.23 12.47 -16.23
C GLU A 176 26.10 10.95 -16.33
N ASP A 177 26.32 10.23 -15.22
CA ASP A 177 26.23 8.76 -15.12
C ASP A 177 24.86 8.30 -14.53
N ASP A 178 23.83 9.17 -14.53
CA ASP A 178 22.49 8.92 -13.96
C ASP A 178 22.46 8.62 -12.44
N ILE A 179 23.55 8.91 -11.72
CA ILE A 179 23.63 8.75 -10.27
C ILE A 179 22.93 9.92 -9.57
N LEU A 180 22.10 9.62 -8.57
CA LEU A 180 21.39 10.61 -7.77
C LEU A 180 22.35 11.44 -6.92
N VAL A 181 22.39 12.76 -7.13
CA VAL A 181 23.24 13.70 -6.38
C VAL A 181 22.47 14.62 -5.46
N GLY A 182 21.18 14.88 -5.72
CA GLY A 182 20.42 15.82 -4.93
C GLY A 182 18.96 16.01 -5.31
N THR A 183 18.33 16.97 -4.65
CA THR A 183 16.97 17.43 -4.95
C THR A 183 16.95 18.93 -5.23
N LEU A 184 16.05 19.36 -6.09
CA LEU A 184 15.90 20.74 -6.49
C LEU A 184 14.64 21.35 -5.88
N SER A 185 14.82 22.41 -5.09
CA SER A 185 13.69 23.17 -4.56
C SER A 185 13.06 24.02 -5.66
N LEU A 186 11.76 23.84 -5.89
CA LEU A 186 10.98 24.68 -6.82
C LEU A 186 11.06 26.16 -6.44
N LYS A 187 11.05 26.49 -5.14
CA LYS A 187 11.25 27.86 -4.66
C LYS A 187 12.60 28.43 -5.11
N LYS A 188 13.70 27.69 -4.94
CA LYS A 188 15.03 28.12 -5.40
C LYS A 188 15.03 28.32 -6.91
N LEU A 189 14.48 27.37 -7.67
CA LEU A 189 14.40 27.42 -9.13
C LEU A 189 13.62 28.64 -9.63
N LEU A 190 12.50 29.00 -8.99
CA LEU A 190 11.71 30.18 -9.33
C LEU A 190 12.45 31.50 -9.09
N THR A 191 13.34 31.54 -8.10
CA THR A 191 14.14 32.73 -7.75
C THR A 191 15.50 32.81 -8.47
N ALA A 192 15.92 31.72 -9.12
CA ALA A 192 17.23 31.61 -9.77
C ALA A 192 17.30 32.41 -11.07
N LYS A 193 18.52 32.78 -11.48
CA LYS A 193 18.72 33.37 -12.81
C LYS A 193 18.60 32.29 -13.87
N ARG A 194 18.01 32.62 -15.02
CA ARG A 194 17.83 31.69 -16.15
C ARG A 194 19.12 30.98 -16.62
N THR A 195 20.27 31.61 -16.42
CA THR A 195 21.60 31.13 -16.83
C THR A 195 22.37 30.42 -15.73
N GLU A 196 21.83 30.37 -14.52
CA GLU A 196 22.46 29.69 -13.37
C GLU A 196 22.36 28.18 -13.56
N ASN A 197 23.42 27.45 -13.18
CA ASN A 197 23.49 26.00 -13.33
C ASN A 197 22.78 25.30 -12.18
N ILE A 198 22.16 24.14 -12.46
CA ILE A 198 21.50 23.32 -11.43
C ILE A 198 22.51 22.83 -10.38
N SER A 199 23.76 22.59 -10.77
CA SER A 199 24.85 22.23 -9.86
C SER A 199 25.09 23.23 -8.72
N GLU A 200 24.72 24.50 -8.90
CA GLU A 200 24.83 25.54 -7.87
C GLU A 200 23.53 25.70 -7.04
N LEU A 201 22.43 25.11 -7.50
CA LEU A 201 21.08 25.31 -6.96
C LEU A 201 20.55 24.11 -6.16
N TYR A 202 20.94 22.90 -6.53
CA TYR A 202 20.44 21.68 -5.89
C TYR A 202 20.89 21.57 -4.43
N THR A 203 20.13 20.79 -3.66
CA THR A 203 20.48 20.43 -2.29
C THR A 203 20.95 18.98 -2.30
N PRO A 204 22.17 18.66 -1.82
CA PRO A 204 22.67 17.30 -1.85
C PRO A 204 21.72 16.31 -1.17
N ILE A 205 21.58 15.13 -1.77
CA ILE A 205 20.70 14.08 -1.24
C ILE A 205 21.27 13.61 0.11
N ARG A 206 20.40 13.51 1.12
CA ARG A 206 20.80 13.13 2.49
C ARG A 206 20.36 11.74 2.89
N HIS A 207 19.24 11.30 2.33
CA HIS A 207 18.58 10.05 2.68
C HIS A 207 18.15 9.38 1.38
N THR A 208 18.51 8.12 1.24
CA THR A 208 18.16 7.21 0.14
C THR A 208 18.10 5.81 0.71
N VAL A 209 17.29 4.95 0.13
CA VAL A 209 17.22 3.52 0.47
C VAL A 209 17.52 2.68 -0.77
N LEU A 210 18.01 1.46 -0.56
CA LEU A 210 18.11 0.48 -1.64
C LEU A 210 16.74 -0.14 -1.89
N SER A 211 16.43 -0.58 -3.11
CA SER A 211 15.18 -1.30 -3.42
C SER A 211 14.99 -2.61 -2.63
N THR A 212 16.05 -3.14 -2.01
CA THR A 212 16.02 -4.34 -1.16
C THR A 212 15.92 -4.02 0.34
N THR A 213 15.81 -2.73 0.70
CA THR A 213 15.68 -2.31 2.11
C THR A 213 14.31 -2.75 2.62
N PRO A 214 14.20 -3.33 3.83
CA PRO A 214 12.90 -3.69 4.40
C PRO A 214 11.97 -2.47 4.51
N ALA A 215 10.70 -2.64 4.18
CA ALA A 215 9.66 -1.60 4.25
C ALA A 215 9.57 -0.96 5.66
N GLU A 216 9.73 -1.75 6.72
CA GLU A 216 9.78 -1.22 8.10
C GLU A 216 10.93 -0.21 8.31
N GLU A 217 12.11 -0.44 7.70
CA GLU A 217 13.24 0.48 7.79
C GLU A 217 12.99 1.76 6.97
N VAL A 218 12.29 1.65 5.84
CA VAL A 218 11.80 2.79 5.04
C VAL A 218 10.87 3.65 5.89
N ALA A 219 9.84 3.05 6.49
CA ALA A 219 8.87 3.72 7.34
C ALA A 219 9.54 4.44 8.52
N ASN A 220 10.44 3.73 9.23
CA ASN A 220 11.23 4.31 10.31
C ASN A 220 12.10 5.49 9.85
N THR A 221 12.70 5.41 8.66
CA THR A 221 13.53 6.48 8.10
C THR A 221 12.69 7.70 7.74
N MET A 222 11.56 7.52 7.06
CA MET A 222 10.67 8.61 6.67
C MET A 222 10.08 9.30 7.89
N GLN A 223 9.61 8.55 8.88
CA GLN A 223 9.09 9.09 10.14
C GLN A 223 10.17 9.84 10.93
N LYS A 224 11.37 9.28 11.08
CA LYS A 224 12.45 9.88 11.89
C LYS A 224 12.94 11.22 11.35
N TYR A 225 12.90 11.40 10.03
CA TYR A 225 13.40 12.58 9.35
C TYR A 225 12.30 13.48 8.77
N ASP A 226 11.03 13.22 9.11
CA ASP A 226 9.85 13.95 8.62
C ASP A 226 9.85 14.09 7.08
N LEU A 227 10.13 12.99 6.38
CA LEU A 227 10.21 12.97 4.92
C LEU A 227 8.84 12.73 4.30
N PHE A 228 8.46 13.59 3.36
CA PHE A 228 7.26 13.40 2.53
C PHE A 228 7.49 12.45 1.34
N VAL A 229 8.75 12.29 0.95
CA VAL A 229 9.17 11.44 -0.17
C VAL A 229 10.58 10.92 0.13
N LEU A 230 10.85 9.67 -0.24
CA LEU A 230 12.16 9.05 -0.12
C LEU A 230 12.59 8.43 -1.45
N ALA A 231 13.82 8.73 -1.87
CA ALA A 231 14.37 8.20 -3.12
C ALA A 231 14.88 6.77 -2.95
N VAL A 232 14.50 5.89 -3.88
CA VAL A 232 14.98 4.52 -3.96
C VAL A 232 16.05 4.43 -5.04
N VAL A 233 17.21 3.87 -4.69
CA VAL A 233 18.35 3.74 -5.59
C VAL A 233 18.81 2.29 -5.69
N ASN A 234 19.51 1.96 -6.77
CA ASN A 234 20.21 0.69 -6.88
C ASN A 234 21.59 0.75 -6.19
N ALA A 235 22.32 -0.37 -6.22
CA ALA A 235 23.66 -0.46 -5.63
C ALA A 235 24.71 0.47 -6.28
N ALA A 236 24.48 0.93 -7.50
CA ALA A 236 25.32 1.91 -8.19
C ALA A 236 24.95 3.37 -7.85
N GLY A 237 23.82 3.61 -7.17
CA GLY A 237 23.30 4.92 -6.83
C GLY A 237 22.41 5.55 -7.91
N GLU A 238 22.01 4.78 -8.92
CA GLU A 238 21.05 5.21 -9.93
C GLU A 238 19.64 5.26 -9.31
N LEU A 239 18.88 6.31 -9.62
CA LEU A 239 17.51 6.48 -9.14
C LEU A 239 16.58 5.46 -9.82
N LEU A 240 15.94 4.62 -9.02
CA LEU A 240 14.97 3.61 -9.48
C LEU A 240 13.53 4.12 -9.35
N GLY A 241 13.21 4.78 -8.25
CA GLY A 241 11.86 5.19 -7.91
C GLY A 241 11.80 6.13 -6.71
N ARG A 242 10.59 6.42 -6.26
CA ARG A 242 10.28 7.23 -5.08
C ARG A 242 9.20 6.56 -4.26
N ILE A 243 9.31 6.65 -2.94
CA ILE A 243 8.28 6.22 -1.99
C ILE A 243 7.66 7.47 -1.39
N THR A 244 6.33 7.50 -1.32
CA THR A 244 5.52 8.60 -0.82
C THR A 244 5.13 8.37 0.64
N LEU A 245 4.67 9.43 1.31
CA LEU A 245 4.33 9.31 2.73
C LEU A 245 3.02 8.52 2.91
N ASP A 246 2.09 8.70 2.00
CA ASP A 246 0.81 8.01 1.88
C ASP A 246 0.99 6.49 1.88
N ASP A 247 1.73 5.93 0.93
CA ASP A 247 2.01 4.48 0.84
C ASP A 247 2.67 3.94 2.12
N VAL A 248 3.53 4.74 2.76
CA VAL A 248 4.13 4.36 4.06
C VAL A 248 3.11 4.37 5.20
N VAL A 249 2.12 5.26 5.18
CA VAL A 249 1.04 5.26 6.17
C VAL A 249 0.18 4.01 6.02
N ASP A 250 -0.13 3.61 4.78
CA ASP A 250 -0.92 2.41 4.51
C ASP A 250 -0.16 1.14 4.92
N PHE A 251 1.12 1.03 4.54
CA PHE A 251 2.01 -0.03 5.01
C PHE A 251 2.06 -0.12 6.55
N ILE A 252 2.18 1.01 7.26
CA ILE A 252 2.19 1.01 8.74
C ILE A 252 0.86 0.50 9.31
N ARG A 253 -0.26 0.83 8.67
CA ARG A 253 -1.60 0.40 9.10
C ARG A 253 -1.75 -1.11 8.92
N GLU A 254 -1.38 -1.62 7.75
CA GLU A 254 -1.44 -3.06 7.41
C GLU A 254 -0.52 -3.87 8.31
N GLU A 255 0.73 -3.43 8.50
CA GLU A 255 1.68 -4.13 9.38
C GLU A 255 1.18 -4.13 10.83
N ALA A 256 0.56 -3.05 11.30
CA ALA A 256 -0.03 -3.01 12.64
C ALA A 256 -1.23 -3.96 12.79
N GLU A 257 -2.04 -4.12 11.74
CA GLU A 257 -3.13 -5.09 11.69
C GLU A 257 -2.60 -6.53 11.72
N ARG A 258 -1.62 -6.84 10.87
CA ARG A 258 -0.90 -8.13 10.84
C ARG A 258 -0.31 -8.47 12.20
N ASP A 259 0.38 -7.52 12.84
CA ASP A 259 0.92 -7.68 14.19
C ASP A 259 -0.17 -7.96 15.24
N TYR A 260 -1.32 -7.30 15.13
CA TYR A 260 -2.45 -7.52 16.01
C TYR A 260 -3.05 -8.93 15.83
N GLN A 261 -3.18 -9.38 14.59
CA GLN A 261 -3.65 -10.73 14.28
C GLN A 261 -2.69 -11.79 14.83
N LEU A 262 -1.38 -11.61 14.64
CA LEU A 262 -0.33 -12.46 15.22
C LEU A 262 -0.42 -12.50 16.76
N ALA A 263 -0.56 -11.35 17.41
CA ALA A 263 -0.71 -11.25 18.86
C ALA A 263 -1.98 -11.95 19.38
N SER A 264 -3.03 -12.05 18.56
CA SER A 264 -4.28 -12.77 18.88
C SER A 264 -4.20 -14.29 18.71
N GLY A 265 -3.06 -14.81 18.23
CA GLY A 265 -2.81 -16.24 18.01
C GLY A 265 -3.30 -16.76 16.66
N LEU A 266 -3.45 -15.87 15.67
CA LEU A 266 -3.57 -16.20 14.26
C LEU A 266 -2.16 -16.24 13.66
N THR A 267 -1.87 -17.17 12.76
CA THR A 267 -0.54 -17.23 12.11
C THR A 267 -0.52 -16.73 10.67
N ASP A 268 -1.70 -16.57 10.08
CA ASP A 268 -1.91 -16.06 8.74
C ASP A 268 -2.89 -14.88 8.85
N GLU A 269 -2.93 -14.02 7.84
CA GLU A 269 -3.97 -13.00 7.72
C GLU A 269 -5.34 -13.66 7.62
N VAL A 270 -6.30 -13.17 8.41
CA VAL A 270 -7.66 -13.68 8.44
C VAL A 270 -8.63 -12.54 8.20
N GLU A 271 -9.37 -12.67 7.11
CA GLU A 271 -10.38 -11.70 6.69
C GLU A 271 -11.74 -11.94 7.37
N SER A 272 -12.64 -10.97 7.20
CA SER A 272 -13.98 -11.02 7.80
C SER A 272 -14.90 -12.07 7.16
N ASP A 273 -14.72 -12.34 5.86
CA ASP A 273 -15.56 -13.28 5.08
C ASP A 273 -14.99 -14.70 5.02
N ASP A 274 -13.89 -14.90 5.72
CA ASP A 274 -13.11 -16.12 5.73
C ASP A 274 -13.90 -17.29 6.35
N THR A 275 -13.89 -18.47 5.72
CA THR A 275 -14.74 -19.57 6.18
C THR A 275 -14.28 -20.10 7.54
N VAL A 276 -15.21 -20.68 8.32
CA VAL A 276 -14.90 -21.30 9.64
C VAL A 276 -13.70 -22.27 9.56
N LEU A 277 -13.50 -22.94 8.42
CA LEU A 277 -12.38 -23.85 8.22
C LEU A 277 -11.04 -23.11 8.03
N GLN A 278 -11.02 -22.00 7.29
CA GLN A 278 -9.83 -21.15 7.09
C GLN A 278 -9.37 -20.55 8.41
N VAL A 279 -10.28 -19.88 9.13
CA VAL A 279 -10.01 -19.31 10.47
C VAL A 279 -9.50 -20.37 11.46
N THR A 280 -10.10 -21.57 11.44
CA THR A 280 -9.64 -22.67 12.32
C THR A 280 -8.22 -23.10 11.96
N ARG A 281 -7.88 -23.16 10.67
CA ARG A 281 -6.55 -23.52 10.20
C ARG A 281 -5.49 -22.52 10.62
N ALA A 282 -5.77 -21.22 10.55
CA ALA A 282 -4.88 -20.14 11.00
C ALA A 282 -4.60 -20.21 12.53
N ARG A 283 -5.53 -20.76 13.32
CA ARG A 283 -5.37 -20.92 14.79
C ARG A 283 -4.66 -22.20 15.22
N ILE A 284 -4.76 -23.28 14.42
CA ILE A 284 -4.24 -24.60 14.80
C ILE A 284 -2.77 -24.57 15.23
N PRO A 285 -1.84 -23.88 14.51
CA PRO A 285 -0.44 -23.85 14.90
C PRO A 285 -0.24 -23.33 16.32
N TRP A 286 -0.88 -22.19 16.65
CA TRP A 286 -0.78 -21.60 17.98
C TRP A 286 -1.49 -22.44 19.06
N LEU A 287 -2.65 -23.00 18.74
CA LEU A 287 -3.39 -23.91 19.63
C LEU A 287 -2.62 -25.18 19.95
N LEU A 288 -1.86 -25.73 18.99
CA LEU A 288 -1.02 -26.89 19.21
C LEU A 288 0.13 -26.57 20.16
N ILE A 289 0.79 -25.42 19.99
CA ILE A 289 1.84 -24.95 20.91
C ILE A 289 1.26 -24.82 22.33
N GLY A 290 0.09 -24.16 22.48
CA GLY A 290 -0.61 -24.04 23.75
C GLY A 290 -1.01 -25.40 24.35
N LEU A 291 -1.47 -26.33 23.53
CA LEU A 291 -1.82 -27.69 23.95
C LEU A 291 -0.61 -28.46 24.48
N PHE A 292 0.54 -28.39 23.80
CA PHE A 292 1.77 -29.02 24.25
C PHE A 292 2.25 -28.40 25.58
N GLY A 293 2.18 -27.08 25.71
CA GLY A 293 2.44 -26.40 26.98
C GLY A 293 1.52 -26.88 28.10
N GLY A 294 0.21 -26.97 27.84
CA GLY A 294 -0.78 -27.48 28.77
C GLY A 294 -0.55 -28.95 29.17
N LEU A 295 -0.08 -29.79 28.25
CA LEU A 295 0.26 -31.19 28.54
C LEU A 295 1.45 -31.28 29.50
N ILE A 296 2.47 -30.42 29.33
CA ILE A 296 3.61 -30.35 30.25
C ILE A 296 3.14 -29.96 31.65
N VAL A 297 2.24 -28.98 31.77
CA VAL A 297 1.63 -28.57 33.05
C VAL A 297 0.86 -29.73 33.68
N ALA A 298 0.07 -30.48 32.90
CA ALA A 298 -0.68 -31.63 33.38
C ALA A 298 0.24 -32.75 33.90
N LEU A 299 1.37 -33.02 33.23
CA LEU A 299 2.37 -33.99 33.69
C LEU A 299 3.00 -33.57 35.03
N MET A 300 3.38 -32.29 35.15
CA MET A 300 3.93 -31.72 36.39
C MET A 300 2.94 -31.81 37.57
N LEU A 301 1.65 -31.58 37.31
CA LEU A 301 0.59 -31.78 38.30
C LEU A 301 0.45 -33.24 38.72
N GLY A 302 0.56 -34.17 37.77
CA GLY A 302 0.51 -35.61 38.01
C GLY A 302 1.64 -36.11 38.90
N GLU A 303 2.86 -35.59 38.74
CA GLU A 303 3.99 -35.93 39.62
C GLU A 303 3.79 -35.45 41.07
N ASN A 304 3.05 -34.36 41.26
CA ASN A 304 2.81 -33.73 42.58
C ASN A 304 1.45 -34.09 43.20
N GLU A 305 0.80 -35.17 42.75
CA GLU A 305 -0.54 -35.57 43.22
C GLU A 305 -0.59 -35.82 44.75
N GLY A 306 0.52 -36.30 45.33
CA GLY A 306 0.65 -36.54 46.77
C GLY A 306 0.51 -35.27 47.61
N ASP A 307 1.11 -34.18 47.16
CA ASP A 307 1.07 -32.89 47.86
C ASP A 307 -0.31 -32.24 47.74
N ILE A 308 -0.97 -32.39 46.59
CA ILE A 308 -2.35 -31.92 46.37
C ILE A 308 -3.33 -32.66 47.30
N LYS A 309 -3.14 -33.96 47.51
CA LYS A 309 -3.96 -34.74 48.47
C LYS A 309 -3.75 -34.28 49.92
N SER A 310 -2.57 -33.80 50.26
CA SER A 310 -2.26 -33.32 51.61
C SER A 310 -2.92 -31.97 51.92
N VAL A 311 -2.98 -31.07 50.93
CA VAL A 311 -3.63 -29.75 51.06
C VAL A 311 -4.49 -29.48 49.82
N PRO A 312 -5.76 -29.95 49.80
CA PRO A 312 -6.65 -29.78 48.66
C PRO A 312 -6.93 -28.31 48.30
N ALA A 313 -6.77 -27.39 49.26
CA ALA A 313 -6.94 -25.96 49.04
C ALA A 313 -5.97 -25.40 47.99
N LEU A 314 -4.80 -26.02 47.76
CA LEU A 314 -3.85 -25.60 46.72
C LEU A 314 -4.48 -25.63 45.33
N ALA A 315 -5.37 -26.57 45.05
CA ALA A 315 -6.06 -26.67 43.76
C ALA A 315 -6.96 -25.47 43.46
N LEU A 316 -7.50 -24.80 44.50
CA LEU A 316 -8.32 -23.61 44.34
C LEU A 316 -7.50 -22.38 43.91
N PHE A 317 -6.19 -22.37 44.21
CA PHE A 317 -5.29 -21.30 43.82
C PHE A 317 -4.66 -21.50 42.44
N MET A 318 -4.68 -22.73 41.88
CA MET A 318 -4.07 -23.01 40.58
C MET A 318 -4.67 -22.16 39.44
N PRO A 319 -6.01 -22.06 39.27
CA PRO A 319 -6.58 -21.21 38.21
C PRO A 319 -6.28 -19.73 38.42
N LEU A 320 -6.22 -19.28 39.68
CA LEU A 320 -5.93 -17.88 40.03
C LEU A 320 -4.49 -17.51 39.68
N ILE A 321 -3.52 -18.38 40.04
CA ILE A 321 -2.11 -18.15 39.74
C ILE A 321 -1.86 -18.25 38.23
N ALA A 322 -2.47 -19.22 37.55
CA ALA A 322 -2.36 -19.37 36.10
C ALA A 322 -2.86 -18.12 35.36
N ALA A 323 -4.05 -17.62 35.71
CA ALA A 323 -4.61 -16.42 35.07
C ALA A 323 -3.79 -15.14 35.31
N MET A 324 -3.07 -15.02 36.44
CA MET A 324 -2.20 -13.87 36.71
C MET A 324 -0.83 -13.99 36.06
N ALA A 325 -0.39 -15.21 35.73
CA ALA A 325 0.89 -15.44 35.08
C ALA A 325 0.87 -15.06 33.58
N GLY A 326 -0.32 -14.96 32.99
CA GLY A 326 -0.53 -14.78 31.55
C GLY A 326 -1.17 -16.04 30.96
#